data_AF-C9J8F0-F1
#
_entry.id   AF-C9J8F0-F1
#
_cell.length_a   1.000
_cell.length_b   1.000
_cell.length_c   1.000
_cell.angle_alpha   90.00
_cell.angle_beta   90.00
_cell.angle_gamma   90.00
#
_symmetry.space_group_name_H-M   'P 1'
#
loop_
_entity.id
_entity.type
_entity.pdbx_description
1 polymer ?
#
loop_
_entity_poly.entity_id
_entity_poly.type
_entity_poly.pdbx_seq_one_letter_code
_entity_poly.pdbx_strand_id
1 'polypeptide(L)'
;MRIVKPKVASMEEMATFHTDAYLQHLQKVSQEGDDDHPDSIEYGLGYDCPATEGIFDYAAAIGGATITAAQCLIDGMCKVAINWSGGWHHAKKDEASGFCYLNDAVLGILRLRRKFERILYVDLDLHHG
;
A
#
# COMPACT_ATOMS: atom_id res chain seq x y z
N MET A 1 -9.71 8.61 -21.85
CA MET A 1 -9.31 8.31 -20.46
C MET A 1 -9.90 9.36 -19.54
N ARG A 2 -10.39 9.00 -18.35
CA ARG A 2 -10.87 9.96 -17.33
C ARG A 2 -9.85 10.01 -16.21
N ILE A 3 -9.41 11.21 -15.83
CA ILE A 3 -8.55 11.40 -14.66
C ILE A 3 -9.46 11.43 -13.43
N VAL A 4 -9.15 10.61 -12.44
CA VAL A 4 -9.87 10.54 -11.16
C VAL A 4 -8.88 10.95 -10.07
N LYS A 5 -9.25 11.93 -9.25
CA LYS A 5 -8.46 12.28 -8.08
C LYS A 5 -8.58 11.13 -7.06
N PRO A 6 -7.47 10.47 -6.67
CA PRO A 6 -7.52 9.41 -5.68
C PRO A 6 -7.80 10.00 -4.29
N LYS A 7 -8.36 9.17 -3.42
CA LYS A 7 -8.34 9.45 -1.98
C LYS A 7 -7.02 8.99 -1.38
N VAL A 8 -6.73 9.44 -0.16
CA VAL A 8 -5.68 8.87 0.69
C VAL A 8 -6.31 7.74 1.51
N ALA A 9 -5.63 6.60 1.64
CA ALA A 9 -6.10 5.50 2.47
C ALA A 9 -6.10 5.91 3.95
N SER A 10 -7.18 5.56 4.66
CA SER A 10 -7.18 5.71 6.11
C SER A 10 -6.32 4.62 6.78
N MET A 11 -5.93 4.84 8.03
CA MET A 11 -5.28 3.83 8.87
C MET A 11 -6.09 2.53 8.90
N GLU A 12 -7.41 2.63 9.09
CA GLU A 12 -8.33 1.49 9.08
C GLU A 12 -8.30 0.72 7.75
N GLU A 13 -8.22 1.42 6.61
CA GLU A 13 -8.15 0.76 5.32
C GLU A 13 -6.83 0.02 5.11
N MET A 14 -5.71 0.62 5.53
CA MET A 14 -4.40 -0.03 5.48
C MET A 14 -4.33 -1.24 6.43
N ALA A 15 -4.95 -1.12 7.61
CA ALA A 15 -5.03 -2.17 8.63
C ALA A 15 -5.91 -3.37 8.24
N THR A 16 -6.61 -3.32 7.09
CA THR A 16 -7.31 -4.50 6.57
C THR A 16 -6.36 -5.61 6.13
N PHE A 17 -5.09 -5.28 5.89
CA PHE A 17 -4.02 -6.24 5.65
C PHE A 17 -2.89 -6.06 6.67
N HIS A 18 -2.35 -4.86 6.78
CA HIS A 18 -1.18 -4.61 7.63
C HIS A 18 -1.54 -4.64 9.12
N THR A 19 -0.55 -4.89 9.97
CA THR A 19 -0.75 -4.82 11.42
C THR A 19 -0.85 -3.37 11.89
N ASP A 20 -1.66 -3.12 12.92
CA ASP A 20 -1.77 -1.79 13.52
C ASP A 20 -0.41 -1.30 14.06
N ALA A 21 0.37 -2.19 14.67
CA ALA A 21 1.68 -1.88 15.22
C ALA A 21 2.67 -1.40 14.14
N TYR A 22 2.73 -2.09 13.00
CA TYR A 22 3.56 -1.70 11.86
C TYR A 22 3.17 -0.32 11.32
N LEU A 23 1.87 -0.09 11.10
CA LEU A 23 1.39 1.19 10.56
C LEU A 23 1.60 2.36 11.52
N GLN A 24 1.43 2.12 12.83
CA GLN A 24 1.71 3.12 13.86
C GLN A 24 3.20 3.48 13.90
N HIS A 25 4.08 2.48 13.81
CA HIS A 25 5.52 2.72 13.75
C HIS A 25 5.92 3.49 12.49
N LEU A 26 5.42 3.06 11.32
CA LEU A 26 5.64 3.76 10.05
C LEU A 26 5.16 5.22 10.10
N GLN A 27 4.02 5.47 10.75
CA GLN A 27 3.50 6.83 10.95
C GLN A 27 4.40 7.66 11.86
N LYS A 28 4.87 7.09 12.99
CA LYS A 28 5.79 7.77 13.91
C LYS A 28 7.07 8.17 13.17
N VAL A 29 7.72 7.22 12.51
CA VAL A 29 8.95 7.45 11.73
C VAL A 29 8.74 8.49 10.63
N SER A 30 7.58 8.47 9.97
CA SER A 30 7.22 9.46 8.95
C SER A 30 7.10 10.89 9.47
N GLN A 31 6.83 11.09 10.76
CA GLN A 31 6.62 12.40 11.38
C GLN A 31 7.85 12.90 12.13
N GLU A 32 8.55 11.99 12.80
CA GLU A 32 9.63 12.32 13.74
C GLU A 32 11.02 12.04 13.15
N GLY A 33 11.08 11.34 12.01
CA GLY A 33 12.31 10.75 11.48
C GLY A 33 12.63 9.41 12.14
N ASP A 34 13.67 8.73 11.64
CA ASP A 34 14.20 7.54 12.29
C ASP A 34 15.04 7.94 13.51
N ASP A 35 14.68 7.45 14.69
CA ASP A 35 15.46 7.60 15.93
C ASP A 35 16.40 6.40 16.16
N ASP A 36 16.75 5.67 15.10
CA ASP A 36 17.45 4.37 15.14
C ASP A 36 16.74 3.36 16.05
N HIS A 37 15.39 3.36 16.04
CA HIS A 37 14.62 2.46 16.89
C HIS A 37 14.91 0.99 16.53
N PRO A 38 15.12 0.09 17.50
CA PRO A 38 15.34 -1.34 17.22
C PRO A 38 14.22 -1.95 16.36
N ASP A 39 12.97 -1.57 16.64
CA ASP A 39 11.79 -2.00 15.89
C ASP A 39 11.83 -1.59 14.40
N SER A 40 12.54 -0.52 14.01
CA SER A 40 12.68 -0.15 12.60
C SER A 40 13.29 -1.31 11.80
N ILE A 41 14.30 -2.00 12.36
CA ILE A 41 14.90 -3.18 11.72
C ILE A 41 13.90 -4.33 11.62
N GLU A 42 13.11 -4.58 12.67
CA GLU A 42 12.10 -5.64 12.69
C GLU A 42 10.97 -5.39 11.68
N TYR A 43 10.63 -4.12 11.46
CA TYR A 43 9.64 -3.68 10.48
C TYR A 43 10.21 -3.47 9.06
N GLY A 44 11.47 -3.85 8.83
CA GLY A 44 12.14 -3.72 7.54
C GLY A 44 12.40 -2.28 7.11
N LEU A 45 12.35 -1.32 8.04
CA LEU A 45 12.70 0.08 7.82
C LEU A 45 14.20 0.27 8.07
N GLY A 46 14.94 0.41 6.98
CA GLY A 46 16.40 0.45 6.95
C GLY A 46 16.90 -0.05 5.59
N TYR A 47 18.20 0.00 5.36
CA TYR A 47 18.87 -0.48 4.13
C TYR A 47 18.14 -0.11 2.82
N ASP A 48 17.31 -0.99 2.27
CA ASP A 48 16.55 -0.80 1.03
C ASP A 48 15.25 0.00 1.22
N CYS A 49 14.66 0.01 2.42
CA CYS A 49 13.46 0.77 2.76
C CYS A 49 13.79 1.88 3.76
N PRO A 50 14.45 2.98 3.35
CA PRO A 50 14.85 4.04 4.26
C PRO A 50 13.64 4.69 4.96
N ALA A 51 13.80 4.87 6.27
CA ALA A 51 12.91 5.65 7.10
C ALA A 51 13.04 7.15 6.78
N THR A 52 12.13 7.68 5.97
CA THR A 52 12.15 9.10 5.54
C THR A 52 10.91 9.85 6.01
N GLU A 53 11.06 11.15 6.26
CA GLU A 53 9.94 12.06 6.51
C GLU A 53 8.88 11.95 5.40
N GLY A 54 7.61 11.88 5.79
CA GLY A 54 6.46 11.79 4.88
C GLY A 54 6.23 10.42 4.23
N ILE A 55 6.99 9.37 4.59
CA ILE A 55 6.84 8.04 3.96
C ILE A 55 5.46 7.42 4.20
N PHE A 56 4.85 7.63 5.36
CA PHE A 56 3.52 7.14 5.67
C PHE A 56 2.47 7.79 4.78
N ASP A 57 2.54 9.11 4.62
CA ASP A 57 1.60 9.86 3.78
C ASP A 57 1.72 9.45 2.31
N TYR A 58 2.95 9.18 1.85
CA TYR A 58 3.22 8.68 0.51
C TYR A 58 2.64 7.27 0.29
N ALA A 59 2.90 6.35 1.23
CA ALA A 59 2.35 5.00 1.21
C ALA A 59 0.81 5.02 1.24
N ALA A 60 0.21 5.85 2.10
CA ALA A 60 -1.23 6.02 2.20
C ALA A 60 -1.85 6.60 0.93
N ALA A 61 -1.17 7.51 0.23
CA ALA A 61 -1.60 8.03 -1.06
C ALA A 61 -1.61 6.94 -2.16
N ILE A 62 -0.59 6.08 -2.19
CA ILE A 62 -0.50 4.95 -3.13
C ILE A 62 -1.60 3.92 -2.85
N GLY A 63 -1.73 3.48 -1.59
CA GLY A 63 -2.79 2.56 -1.17
C GLY A 63 -4.18 3.13 -1.47
N GLY A 64 -4.39 4.42 -1.19
CA GLY A 64 -5.63 5.11 -1.47
C GLY A 64 -5.96 5.19 -2.95
N ALA A 65 -4.97 5.40 -3.81
CA ALA A 65 -5.14 5.40 -5.26
C ALA A 65 -5.56 4.03 -5.80
N THR A 66 -4.95 2.93 -5.33
CA THR A 66 -5.33 1.57 -5.71
C THR A 66 -6.72 1.20 -5.19
N ILE A 67 -7.07 1.61 -3.97
CA ILE A 67 -8.44 1.44 -3.43
C ILE A 67 -9.46 2.23 -4.27
N THR A 68 -9.17 3.47 -4.66
CA THR A 68 -10.04 4.27 -5.54
C THR A 68 -10.21 3.58 -6.90
N ALA A 69 -9.13 3.07 -7.50
CA ALA A 69 -9.18 2.36 -8.76
C ALA A 69 -10.07 1.10 -8.67
N ALA A 70 -9.89 0.30 -7.63
CA ALA A 70 -10.73 -0.86 -7.35
C ALA A 70 -12.21 -0.47 -7.14
N GLN A 71 -12.48 0.62 -6.43
CA GLN A 71 -13.84 1.12 -6.22
C GLN A 71 -14.50 1.55 -7.54
N CYS A 72 -13.78 2.21 -8.45
CA CYS A 72 -14.30 2.56 -9.77
C CYS A 72 -14.75 1.35 -10.58
N LEU A 73 -14.01 0.23 -10.48
CA LEU A 73 -14.38 -1.05 -11.11
C LEU A 73 -15.61 -1.67 -10.44
N ILE A 74 -15.67 -1.65 -9.11
CA ILE A 74 -16.82 -2.13 -8.34
C ILE A 74 -18.10 -1.37 -8.71
N ASP A 75 -18.03 -0.06 -8.81
CA ASP A 75 -19.17 0.81 -9.10
C ASP A 75 -19.59 0.79 -10.58
N GLY A 76 -18.85 0.07 -11.44
CA GLY A 76 -19.11 0.02 -12.88
C GLY A 76 -18.83 1.33 -13.60
N MET A 77 -18.07 2.24 -12.98
CA MET A 77 -17.69 3.54 -13.58
C MET A 77 -16.69 3.38 -14.72
N CYS A 78 -15.94 2.28 -14.74
CA CYS A 78 -15.01 1.95 -15.81
C CYS A 78 -14.87 0.43 -15.98
N LYS A 79 -14.30 0.00 -17.11
CA LYS A 79 -13.89 -1.39 -17.37
C LYS A 79 -12.42 -1.65 -17.05
N VAL A 80 -11.62 -0.59 -17.06
CA VAL A 80 -10.17 -0.60 -16.78
C VAL A 80 -9.88 0.61 -15.90
N ALA A 81 -9.10 0.39 -14.84
CA ALA A 81 -8.56 1.44 -13.98
C ALA A 81 -7.04 1.26 -13.92
N ILE A 82 -6.31 2.38 -13.90
CA ILE A 82 -4.85 2.38 -13.97
C ILE A 82 -4.32 3.25 -12.83
N ASN A 83 -3.42 2.69 -12.02
CA ASN A 83 -2.64 3.41 -11.03
C ASN A 83 -1.15 3.09 -11.27
N TRP A 84 -0.42 4.00 -11.92
CA TRP A 84 1.00 3.81 -12.22
C TRP A 84 1.92 3.92 -10.99
N SER A 85 1.45 4.55 -9.92
CA SER A 85 2.22 4.71 -8.69
C SER A 85 2.13 3.50 -7.76
N GLY A 86 1.19 2.57 -8.02
CA GLY A 86 0.97 1.37 -7.22
C GLY A 86 1.73 0.15 -7.76
N GLY A 87 1.32 -1.03 -7.30
CA GLY A 87 2.01 -2.29 -7.63
C GLY A 87 3.16 -2.60 -6.66
N TRP A 88 3.12 -2.05 -5.44
CA TRP A 88 4.07 -2.31 -4.38
C TRP A 88 3.84 -3.70 -3.80
N HIS A 89 4.36 -4.71 -4.50
CA HIS A 89 4.07 -6.11 -4.23
C HIS A 89 4.92 -6.76 -3.13
N HIS A 90 6.07 -6.17 -2.76
CA HIS A 90 7.00 -6.79 -1.82
C HIS A 90 6.64 -6.58 -0.35
N ALA A 91 5.90 -5.53 -0.02
CA ALA A 91 5.51 -5.21 1.36
C ALA A 91 4.74 -6.39 1.99
N LYS A 92 5.16 -6.80 3.19
CA LYS A 92 4.55 -7.89 3.95
C LYS A 92 3.51 -7.33 4.92
N LYS A 93 2.92 -8.21 5.73
CA LYS A 93 1.87 -7.83 6.67
C LYS A 93 2.37 -6.82 7.72
N ASP A 94 3.60 -7.01 8.15
CA ASP A 94 4.24 -6.31 9.27
C ASP A 94 5.65 -5.85 8.90
N GLU A 95 6.01 -5.77 7.62
CA GLU A 95 7.39 -5.46 7.21
C GLU A 95 7.42 -4.74 5.87
N ALA A 96 8.24 -3.68 5.76
CA ALA A 96 8.62 -3.08 4.48
C ALA A 96 9.70 -3.94 3.80
N SER A 97 9.66 -4.07 2.48
CA SER A 97 10.67 -4.84 1.75
C SER A 97 10.75 -4.41 0.30
N GLY A 98 11.96 -4.36 -0.27
CA GLY A 98 12.15 -4.09 -1.71
C GLY A 98 11.50 -2.79 -2.16
N PHE A 99 11.76 -1.71 -1.42
CA PHE A 99 11.19 -0.37 -1.63
C PHE A 99 9.66 -0.25 -1.42
N CYS A 100 9.00 -1.30 -0.95
CA CYS A 100 7.55 -1.33 -0.73
C CYS A 100 7.23 -1.23 0.78
N TYR A 101 6.52 -0.18 1.19
CA TYR A 101 6.11 0.07 2.59
C TYR A 101 4.64 -0.25 2.85
N LEU A 102 3.84 -0.44 1.80
CA LEU A 102 2.43 -0.78 1.87
C LEU A 102 2.10 -1.67 0.69
N ASN A 103 1.38 -2.77 0.92
CA ASN A 103 0.99 -3.66 -0.16
C ASN A 103 -0.34 -3.21 -0.77
N ASP A 104 -0.28 -2.21 -1.65
CA ASP A 104 -1.47 -1.65 -2.28
C ASP A 104 -2.19 -2.67 -3.19
N ALA A 105 -1.45 -3.61 -3.78
CA ALA A 105 -2.02 -4.70 -4.56
C ALA A 105 -2.95 -5.57 -3.71
N VAL A 106 -2.51 -6.00 -2.52
CA VAL A 106 -3.35 -6.75 -1.58
C VAL A 106 -4.57 -5.93 -1.15
N LEU A 107 -4.40 -4.65 -0.81
CA LEU A 107 -5.52 -3.76 -0.44
C LEU A 107 -6.54 -3.62 -1.58
N GLY A 108 -6.06 -3.48 -2.82
CA GLY A 108 -6.88 -3.45 -4.03
C GLY A 108 -7.66 -4.76 -4.24
N ILE A 109 -6.99 -5.90 -4.08
CA ILE A 109 -7.63 -7.23 -4.17
C ILE A 109 -8.70 -7.38 -3.08
N LEU A 110 -8.40 -7.07 -1.83
CA LEU A 110 -9.36 -7.12 -0.71
C LEU A 110 -10.57 -6.20 -0.97
N ARG A 111 -10.36 -5.04 -1.58
CA ARG A 111 -11.45 -4.16 -2.03
C ARG A 111 -12.31 -4.84 -3.10
N LEU A 112 -11.70 -5.37 -4.16
CA LEU A 112 -12.41 -6.05 -5.26
C LEU A 112 -13.19 -7.28 -4.77
N ARG A 113 -12.66 -8.02 -3.79
CA ARG A 113 -13.31 -9.19 -3.16
C ARG A 113 -14.64 -8.87 -2.49
N ARG A 114 -14.94 -7.60 -2.20
CA ARG A 114 -16.27 -7.17 -1.70
C ARG A 114 -17.39 -7.36 -2.73
N LYS A 115 -17.06 -7.45 -4.02
CA LYS A 115 -18.03 -7.67 -5.11
C LYS A 115 -17.76 -8.94 -5.91
N PHE A 116 -16.50 -9.32 -6.08
CA PHE A 116 -16.12 -10.43 -6.97
C PHE A 116 -15.61 -11.65 -6.18
N GLU A 117 -16.16 -12.82 -6.52
CA GLU A 117 -15.88 -14.08 -5.83
C GLU A 117 -14.49 -14.66 -6.13
N ARG A 118 -13.89 -14.32 -7.28
CA ARG A 118 -12.54 -14.75 -7.66
C ARG A 118 -11.82 -13.58 -8.30
N ILE A 119 -10.58 -13.37 -7.88
CA ILE A 119 -9.68 -12.36 -8.42
C ILE A 119 -8.43 -13.08 -8.93
N LEU A 120 -8.04 -12.82 -10.17
CA LEU A 120 -6.75 -13.26 -10.70
C LEU A 120 -5.76 -12.10 -10.56
N TYR A 121 -4.62 -12.36 -9.94
CA TYR A 121 -3.47 -11.46 -9.91
C TYR A 121 -2.42 -11.98 -10.89
N VAL A 122 -1.95 -11.12 -11.79
CA VAL A 122 -0.89 -11.43 -12.74
C VAL A 122 0.21 -10.42 -12.50
N ASP A 123 1.39 -10.92 -12.21
CA ASP A 123 2.59 -10.12 -11.98
C ASP A 123 3.56 -10.35 -13.13
N LEU A 124 4.07 -9.25 -13.68
CA LEU A 124 5.04 -9.22 -14.78
C LEU A 124 6.32 -8.50 -14.37
N ASP A 125 6.46 -8.10 -13.10
CA ASP A 125 7.72 -7.59 -12.59
C ASP A 125 8.80 -8.69 -12.69
N LEU A 126 10.06 -8.26 -12.78
CA LEU A 126 11.20 -9.17 -12.81
C LEU A 126 11.37 -9.89 -11.46
N HIS A 127 11.05 -9.20 -10.37
CA HIS A 127 11.09 -9.76 -9.02
C HIS A 127 9.80 -10.51 -8.74
N HIS A 128 9.91 -11.58 -7.96
CA HIS A 128 8.75 -12.37 -7.56
C HIS A 128 7.88 -11.59 -6.56
N GLY A 129 6.62 -11.33 -6.93
CA GLY A 129 5.58 -10.76 -6.07
C GLY A 129 5.01 -11.73 -5.05
#